data_AF-A0A934L8U0-F1
#
_entry.id   AF-A0A934L8U0-F1
#
_cell.length_a   1.000
_cell.length_b   1.000
_cell.length_c   1.000
_cell.angle_alpha   90.00
_cell.angle_beta   90.00
_cell.angle_gamma   90.00
#
_symmetry.space_group_name_H-M   'P 1'
#
loop_
_entity.id
_entity.type
_entity.pdbx_description
1 polymer ?
#
loop_
_entity_poly.entity_id
_entity_poly.type
_entity_poly.pdbx_seq_one_letter_code
_entity_poly.pdbx_strand_id
1 'polypeptide(L)'
;MKAGNAGRACADCHGDARMSMKGVAARHPAFEPTLSRPINLEQRINICRAQRQQAQPFAYESKDLLALTAFVGMQSRGQLIAPPADERLRPSRDAGREIFNRRQGQLNLACSQCHDDNWGKRLAGNAIPQAHPTGYPLYRLEWQSIGSLQRRLRNCLIGMRAEPYAYGAPEYVSLELYLMWRARGLPVETPAVRP
;
A
#
# COMPACT_ATOMS: atom_id res chain seq x y z
N MET A 1 -4.26 22.36 -3.54
CA MET A 1 -5.45 23.23 -3.61
C MET A 1 -6.21 23.15 -2.30
N LYS A 2 -6.89 24.23 -1.91
CA LYS A 2 -7.78 24.24 -0.74
C LYS A 2 -8.99 23.35 -1.03
N ALA A 3 -9.47 22.62 -0.03
CA ALA A 3 -10.58 21.69 -0.18
C ALA A 3 -11.47 21.66 1.07
N GLY A 4 -12.73 21.26 0.86
CA GLY A 4 -13.74 21.08 1.91
C GLY A 4 -14.16 22.37 2.60
N ASN A 5 -15.02 22.23 3.61
CA ASN A 5 -15.60 23.36 4.33
C ASN A 5 -14.55 24.15 5.15
N ALA A 6 -13.44 23.50 5.51
CA ALA A 6 -12.34 24.17 6.20
C ALA A 6 -11.55 25.12 5.28
N GLY A 7 -11.68 24.99 3.95
CA GLY A 7 -10.96 25.84 3.01
C GLY A 7 -9.44 25.74 3.11
N ARG A 8 -8.91 24.55 3.49
CA ARG A 8 -7.48 24.33 3.73
C ARG A 8 -6.86 23.40 2.70
N ALA A 9 -5.63 23.70 2.29
CA ALA A 9 -4.77 22.83 1.51
C ALA A 9 -3.90 21.95 2.42
N CYS A 10 -3.36 20.85 1.88
CA CYS A 10 -2.41 20.00 2.62
C CYS A 10 -1.21 20.81 3.13
N ALA A 11 -0.71 21.74 2.31
CA ALA A 11 0.43 22.60 2.61
C ALA A 11 0.16 23.58 3.76
N ASP A 12 -1.10 23.95 4.03
CA ASP A 12 -1.42 24.86 5.14
C ASP A 12 -1.12 24.22 6.51
N CYS A 13 -1.12 22.89 6.58
CA CYS A 13 -0.78 22.13 7.80
C CYS A 13 0.62 21.48 7.73
N HIS A 14 1.05 21.06 6.53
CA HIS A 14 2.28 20.27 6.36
C HIS A 14 3.44 21.04 5.71
N GLY A 15 3.25 22.30 5.27
CA GLY A 15 4.28 23.07 4.59
C GLY A 15 4.75 22.42 3.29
N ASP A 16 6.05 22.55 2.99
CA ASP A 16 6.67 21.90 1.83
C ASP A 16 6.78 20.39 2.04
N ALA A 17 6.03 19.63 1.23
CA ALA A 17 5.99 18.17 1.28
C ALA A 17 7.37 17.52 1.03
N ARG A 18 8.28 18.16 0.28
CA ARG A 18 9.64 17.65 0.05
C ARG A 18 10.44 17.53 1.35
N MET A 19 10.09 18.37 2.32
CA MET A 19 10.68 18.34 3.66
C MET A 19 9.84 17.52 4.62
N SER A 20 8.54 17.82 4.73
CA SER A 20 7.68 17.26 5.77
C SER A 20 7.24 15.82 5.50
N MET A 21 7.12 15.40 4.24
CA MET A 21 6.71 14.04 3.87
C MET A 21 7.90 13.10 3.64
N LYS A 22 9.13 13.58 3.83
CA LYS A 22 10.34 12.78 3.70
C LYS A 22 10.29 11.59 4.66
N GLY A 23 10.43 10.37 4.11
CA GLY A 23 10.42 9.12 4.89
C GLY A 23 9.07 8.73 5.49
N VAL A 24 7.98 9.43 5.13
CA VAL A 24 6.63 9.06 5.59
C VAL A 24 6.20 7.72 4.98
N ALA A 25 6.38 7.54 3.67
CA ALA A 25 5.95 6.31 2.99
C ALA A 25 6.80 5.10 3.38
N ALA A 26 8.09 5.29 3.68
CA ALA A 26 8.98 4.24 4.16
C ALA A 26 8.55 3.62 5.50
N ARG A 27 7.69 4.32 6.26
CA ARG A 27 7.21 3.95 7.60
C ARG A 27 5.71 3.60 7.64
N HIS A 28 5.06 3.40 6.49
CA HIS A 28 3.66 2.98 6.42
C HIS A 28 3.54 1.54 5.88
N PRO A 29 2.47 0.78 6.23
CA PRO A 29 1.40 1.10 7.19
C PRO A 29 1.87 1.37 8.63
N ALA A 30 1.12 2.18 9.37
CA ALA A 30 1.44 2.62 10.74
C ALA A 30 0.20 2.59 11.64
N PHE A 31 0.40 2.51 12.96
CA PHE A 31 -0.71 2.43 13.92
C PHE A 31 -1.46 3.77 14.01
N GLU A 32 -2.79 3.74 13.93
CA GLU A 32 -3.66 4.90 14.14
C GLU A 32 -4.35 4.80 15.50
N PRO A 33 -3.97 5.62 16.49
CA PRO A 33 -4.51 5.55 17.84
C PRO A 33 -6.03 5.72 17.92
N THR A 34 -6.62 6.59 17.09
CA THR A 34 -8.07 6.85 17.13
C THR A 34 -8.91 5.68 16.64
N LEU A 35 -8.34 4.83 15.77
CA LEU A 35 -8.99 3.65 15.21
C LEU A 35 -8.49 2.35 15.84
N SER A 36 -7.50 2.42 16.74
CA SER A 36 -6.85 1.28 17.39
C SER A 36 -6.42 0.17 16.41
N ARG A 37 -5.96 0.55 15.22
CA ARG A 37 -5.57 -0.38 14.15
C ARG A 37 -4.51 0.22 13.23
N PRO A 38 -3.73 -0.59 12.48
CA PRO A 38 -2.89 -0.03 11.43
C PRO A 38 -3.73 0.61 10.33
N ILE A 39 -3.16 1.65 9.74
CA ILE A 39 -3.67 2.28 8.53
C ILE A 39 -2.57 2.40 7.48
N ASN A 40 -2.93 2.27 6.21
CA ASN A 40 -2.02 2.53 5.10
C ASN A 40 -1.97 4.02 4.74
N LEU A 41 -1.15 4.37 3.75
CA LEU A 41 -0.94 5.76 3.35
C LEU A 41 -2.21 6.41 2.76
N GLU A 42 -2.98 5.65 1.99
CA GLU A 42 -4.26 6.10 1.41
C GLU A 42 -5.29 6.42 2.51
N GLN A 43 -5.39 5.58 3.53
CA GLN A 43 -6.22 5.82 4.70
C GLN A 43 -5.75 7.04 5.49
N ARG A 44 -4.44 7.22 5.70
CA ARG A 44 -3.90 8.43 6.35
C ARG A 44 -4.31 9.69 5.59
N ILE A 45 -4.18 9.70 4.26
CA ILE A 45 -4.61 10.80 3.40
C ILE A 45 -6.10 11.08 3.57
N ASN A 46 -6.94 10.05 3.50
CA ASN A 46 -8.39 10.19 3.61
C ASN A 46 -8.85 10.62 5.02
N ILE A 47 -8.17 10.19 6.09
CA ILE A 47 -8.42 10.65 7.45
C ILE A 47 -8.12 12.16 7.56
N CYS A 48 -6.96 12.61 7.05
CA CYS A 48 -6.63 14.04 7.01
C CYS A 48 -7.66 14.84 6.20
N ARG A 49 -8.09 14.32 5.05
CA ARG A 49 -9.09 14.97 4.20
C ARG A 49 -10.45 15.09 4.90
N ALA A 50 -10.93 14.03 5.51
CA ALA A 50 -12.22 14.03 6.21
C ALA A 50 -12.19 14.90 7.46
N GLN A 51 -11.16 14.77 8.30
CA GLN A 51 -11.15 15.40 9.63
C GLN A 51 -10.56 16.81 9.62
N ARG A 52 -9.55 17.09 8.78
CA ARG A 52 -8.85 18.40 8.79
C ARG A 52 -9.28 19.32 7.66
N GLN A 53 -9.62 18.77 6.49
CA GLN A 53 -10.16 19.57 5.39
C GLN A 53 -11.69 19.62 5.41
N GLN A 54 -12.36 18.72 6.15
CA GLN A 54 -13.82 18.57 6.13
C GLN A 54 -14.34 18.39 4.69
N ALA A 55 -13.66 17.53 3.93
CA ALA A 55 -13.99 17.17 2.57
C ALA A 55 -14.34 15.68 2.49
N GLN A 56 -15.17 15.31 1.51
CA GLN A 56 -15.45 13.90 1.23
C GLN A 56 -14.16 13.13 0.96
N PRO A 57 -13.93 11.96 1.58
CA PRO A 57 -12.80 11.11 1.26
C PRO A 57 -12.70 10.85 -0.24
N PHE A 58 -11.48 10.76 -0.76
CA PHE A 58 -11.29 10.30 -2.12
C PHE A 58 -11.65 8.82 -2.21
N ALA A 59 -12.33 8.43 -3.28
CA ALA A 59 -12.58 7.02 -3.55
C ALA A 59 -11.24 6.28 -3.75
N TYR A 60 -11.16 5.04 -3.28
CA TYR A 60 -10.02 4.16 -3.58
C TYR A 60 -9.89 3.95 -5.08
N GLU A 61 -8.66 3.82 -5.57
CA GLU A 61 -8.31 3.81 -7.00
C GLU A 61 -8.70 5.07 -7.80
N SER A 62 -9.22 6.12 -7.16
CA SER A 62 -9.43 7.39 -7.86
C SER A 62 -8.09 8.02 -8.24
N LYS A 63 -8.10 8.75 -9.38
CA LYS A 63 -6.92 9.49 -9.86
C LYS A 63 -6.35 10.41 -8.78
N ASP A 64 -7.20 11.07 -8.00
CA ASP A 64 -6.79 12.00 -6.95
C ASP A 64 -6.08 11.31 -5.79
N LEU A 65 -6.63 10.19 -5.29
CA LEU A 65 -6.01 9.44 -4.20
C LEU A 65 -4.69 8.82 -4.65
N LEU A 66 -4.66 8.21 -5.83
CA LEU A 66 -3.46 7.59 -6.38
C LEU A 66 -2.37 8.62 -6.66
N ALA A 67 -2.72 9.78 -7.23
CA ALA A 67 -1.76 10.86 -7.50
C ALA A 67 -1.17 11.42 -6.20
N LEU A 68 -2.01 11.67 -5.19
CA LEU A 68 -1.54 12.19 -3.91
C LEU A 68 -0.69 11.15 -3.16
N THR A 69 -1.08 9.88 -3.19
CA THR A 69 -0.30 8.78 -2.60
C THR A 69 1.04 8.62 -3.29
N ALA A 70 1.08 8.68 -4.63
CA ALA A 70 2.32 8.65 -5.40
C ALA A 70 3.22 9.86 -5.11
N PHE A 71 2.64 11.05 -4.97
CA PHE A 71 3.37 12.26 -4.64
C PHE A 71 4.01 12.17 -3.25
N VAL A 72 3.27 11.72 -2.22
CA VAL A 72 3.81 11.51 -0.88
C VAL A 72 4.86 10.40 -0.87
N GLY A 73 4.59 9.30 -1.59
CA GLY A 73 5.52 8.19 -1.78
C GLY A 73 6.87 8.63 -2.37
N MET A 74 6.83 9.47 -3.40
CA MET A 74 8.00 10.00 -4.09
C MET A 74 8.94 10.77 -3.15
N GLN A 75 8.43 11.41 -2.09
CA GLN A 75 9.27 12.12 -1.11
C GLN A 75 10.14 11.18 -0.27
N SER A 76 9.84 9.87 -0.30
CA SER A 76 10.61 8.82 0.37
C SER A 76 11.46 7.99 -0.59
N ARG A 77 11.46 8.29 -1.90
CA ARG A 77 12.19 7.51 -2.91
C ARG A 77 13.68 7.42 -2.57
N GLY A 78 14.23 6.21 -2.69
CA GLY A 78 15.63 5.90 -2.38
C GLY A 78 15.93 5.68 -0.89
N GLN A 79 15.01 6.04 0.01
CA GLN A 79 15.16 5.72 1.43
C GLN A 79 14.83 4.26 1.69
N LEU A 80 15.45 3.68 2.71
CA LEU A 80 15.18 2.31 3.12
C LEU A 80 13.78 2.21 3.71
N ILE A 81 13.03 1.20 3.28
CA ILE A 81 11.77 0.80 3.91
C ILE A 81 12.09 0.40 5.35
N ALA A 82 11.47 1.09 6.30
CA ALA A 82 11.70 0.97 7.72
C ALA A 82 10.33 0.93 8.44
N PRO A 83 9.63 -0.23 8.41
CA PRO A 83 8.34 -0.37 9.09
C PRO A 83 8.47 -0.02 10.57
N PRO A 84 7.45 0.62 11.18
CA PRO A 84 7.56 1.09 12.57
C PRO A 84 7.81 -0.07 13.53
N ALA A 85 8.71 0.15 14.51
CA ALA A 85 8.95 -0.77 15.62
C ALA A 85 7.88 -0.63 16.73
N ASP A 86 6.62 -0.49 16.33
CA ASP A 86 5.47 -0.38 17.24
C ASP A 86 4.89 -1.78 17.51
N GLU A 87 4.92 -2.22 18.76
CA GLU A 87 4.46 -3.54 19.15
C GLU A 87 2.96 -3.77 18.91
N ARG A 88 2.17 -2.69 18.88
CA ARG A 88 0.74 -2.77 18.58
C ARG A 88 0.46 -3.19 17.14
N LEU A 89 1.45 -3.12 16.25
CA LEU A 89 1.37 -3.61 14.89
C LEU A 89 1.57 -5.12 14.77
N ARG A 90 2.11 -5.78 15.81
CA ARG A 90 2.44 -7.21 15.79
C ARG A 90 1.23 -8.09 15.42
N PRO A 91 0.04 -7.96 16.03
CA PRO A 91 -1.11 -8.80 15.67
C PRO A 91 -1.52 -8.65 14.20
N SER A 92 -1.55 -7.43 13.68
CA SER A 92 -1.89 -7.20 12.26
C SER A 92 -0.79 -7.67 11.31
N ARG A 93 0.49 -7.57 11.69
CA ARG A 93 1.59 -8.13 10.90
C ARG A 93 1.49 -9.65 10.83
N ASP A 94 1.15 -10.30 11.95
CA ASP A 94 1.00 -11.76 12.02
C ASP A 94 -0.24 -12.21 11.21
N ALA A 95 -1.35 -11.47 11.28
CA ALA A 95 -2.51 -11.70 10.40
C ALA A 95 -2.16 -11.53 8.91
N GLY A 96 -1.37 -10.52 8.56
CA GLY A 96 -0.85 -10.35 7.20
C GLY A 96 0.03 -11.50 6.73
N ARG A 97 0.89 -12.01 7.63
CA ARG A 97 1.70 -13.21 7.39
C ARG A 97 0.82 -14.43 7.19
N GLU A 98 -0.23 -14.58 7.98
CA GLU A 98 -1.17 -15.68 7.84
C GLU A 98 -1.87 -15.64 6.48
N ILE A 99 -2.41 -14.49 6.07
CA ILE A 99 -3.04 -14.32 4.76
C ILE A 99 -2.06 -14.67 3.63
N PHE A 100 -0.81 -14.23 3.74
CA PHE A 100 0.22 -14.51 2.74
C PHE A 100 0.50 -16.02 2.57
N ASN A 101 0.40 -16.80 3.66
CA ASN A 101 0.65 -18.25 3.67
C ASN A 101 -0.63 -19.09 3.50
N ARG A 102 -1.81 -18.48 3.61
CA ARG A 102 -3.10 -19.15 3.52
C ARG A 102 -3.42 -19.50 2.07
N ARG A 103 -3.76 -20.77 1.84
CA ARG A 103 -4.32 -21.21 0.56
C ARG A 103 -5.74 -20.71 0.40
N GLN A 104 -6.04 -20.13 -0.76
CA GLN A 104 -7.29 -19.44 -1.03
C GLN A 104 -7.81 -19.76 -2.43
N GLY A 105 -9.12 -19.57 -2.60
CA GLY A 105 -9.81 -19.70 -3.87
C GLY A 105 -9.93 -21.13 -4.39
N GLN A 106 -10.59 -21.28 -5.53
CA GLN A 106 -10.82 -22.59 -6.15
C GLN A 106 -9.50 -23.30 -6.52
N LEU A 107 -8.43 -22.55 -6.78
CA LEU A 107 -7.13 -23.11 -7.12
C LEU A 107 -6.32 -23.55 -5.89
N ASN A 108 -6.80 -23.26 -4.68
CA ASN A 108 -6.17 -23.66 -3.40
C ASN A 108 -4.68 -23.22 -3.31
N LEU A 109 -4.41 -21.98 -3.72
CA LEU A 109 -3.07 -21.38 -3.80
C LEU A 109 -2.85 -20.31 -2.72
N ALA A 110 -1.62 -20.20 -2.22
CA ALA A 110 -1.15 -19.14 -1.33
C ALA A 110 -0.14 -18.22 -2.03
N CYS A 111 0.06 -17.00 -1.51
CA CYS A 111 1.04 -16.07 -2.06
C CYS A 111 2.47 -16.63 -1.98
N SER A 112 2.80 -17.32 -0.88
CA SER A 112 4.10 -17.99 -0.66
C SER A 112 4.42 -19.04 -1.72
N GLN A 113 3.43 -19.79 -2.20
CA GLN A 113 3.66 -20.82 -3.22
C GLN A 113 4.17 -20.23 -4.53
N CYS A 114 3.82 -18.99 -4.88
CA CYS A 114 4.39 -18.33 -6.05
C CYS A 114 5.64 -17.53 -5.66
N HIS A 115 5.53 -16.66 -4.66
CA HIS A 115 6.49 -15.60 -4.38
C HIS A 115 7.63 -15.99 -3.43
N ASP A 116 7.57 -17.17 -2.80
CA ASP A 116 8.64 -17.75 -1.98
C ASP A 116 9.16 -19.06 -2.58
N ASP A 117 8.27 -19.98 -2.95
CA ASP A 117 8.69 -21.31 -3.43
C ASP A 117 9.12 -21.29 -4.91
N ASN A 118 8.65 -20.31 -5.68
CA ASN A 118 8.78 -20.26 -7.14
C ASN A 118 9.22 -18.89 -7.68
N TRP A 119 9.77 -18.01 -6.85
CA TRP A 119 10.33 -16.73 -7.32
C TRP A 119 11.45 -16.98 -8.34
N GLY A 120 11.58 -16.09 -9.32
CA GLY A 120 12.54 -16.22 -10.42
C GLY A 120 12.11 -17.20 -11.52
N LYS A 121 11.12 -18.08 -11.27
CA LYS A 121 10.45 -18.85 -12.33
C LYS A 121 9.47 -17.97 -13.11
N ARG A 122 8.74 -18.57 -14.05
CA ARG A 122 7.75 -17.89 -14.87
C ARG A 122 6.35 -18.48 -14.65
N LEU A 123 5.36 -17.61 -14.59
CA LEU A 123 3.94 -17.95 -14.71
C LEU A 123 3.49 -17.48 -16.10
N ALA A 124 3.33 -18.45 -17.01
CA ALA A 124 3.23 -18.18 -18.44
C ALA A 124 4.39 -17.28 -18.92
N GLY A 125 4.09 -16.13 -19.54
CA GLY A 125 5.10 -15.20 -20.03
C GLY A 125 5.79 -14.36 -18.94
N ASN A 126 5.28 -14.34 -17.70
CA ASN A 126 5.68 -13.35 -16.70
C ASN A 126 6.63 -13.94 -15.64
N ALA A 127 7.72 -13.24 -15.34
CA ALA A 127 8.59 -13.60 -14.22
C ALA A 127 7.85 -13.43 -12.88
N ILE A 128 8.05 -14.37 -11.96
CA ILE A 128 7.44 -14.35 -10.63
C ILE A 128 8.36 -13.55 -9.68
N PRO A 129 7.93 -12.37 -9.19
CA PRO A 129 8.74 -11.56 -8.26
C PRO A 129 8.67 -12.13 -6.83
N GLN A 130 9.46 -11.59 -5.90
CA GLN A 130 9.46 -11.95 -4.48
C GLN A 130 8.37 -11.23 -3.64
N ALA A 131 7.30 -10.75 -4.29
CA ALA A 131 6.21 -9.98 -3.68
C ALA A 131 6.63 -8.72 -2.89
N HIS A 132 7.74 -8.06 -3.23
CA HIS A 132 8.12 -6.80 -2.58
C HIS A 132 7.26 -5.63 -3.09
N PRO A 133 6.65 -4.82 -2.19
CA PRO A 133 5.76 -3.72 -2.57
C PRO A 133 6.48 -2.37 -2.80
N THR A 134 7.80 -2.37 -2.96
CA THR A 134 8.68 -1.18 -2.95
C THR A 134 8.25 -0.05 -3.89
N GLY A 135 7.61 -0.41 -5.00
CA GLY A 135 7.24 0.53 -6.07
C GLY A 135 5.84 1.13 -5.98
N TYR A 136 4.98 0.68 -5.07
CA TYR A 136 3.56 1.06 -5.07
C TYR A 136 3.26 2.41 -4.38
N PRO A 137 2.27 3.18 -4.88
CA PRO A 137 1.53 2.97 -6.12
C PRO A 137 2.45 3.08 -7.34
N LEU A 138 2.18 2.30 -8.39
CA LEU A 138 3.06 2.20 -9.57
C LEU A 138 2.28 2.34 -10.86
N TYR A 139 2.97 2.77 -11.92
CA TYR A 139 2.46 2.71 -13.29
C TYR A 139 2.71 1.31 -13.86
N ARG A 140 1.65 0.68 -14.38
CA ARG A 140 1.74 -0.64 -14.98
C ARG A 140 1.39 -0.58 -16.45
N LEU A 141 2.24 -1.12 -17.32
CA LEU A 141 2.02 -1.09 -18.78
C LEU A 141 0.70 -1.79 -19.14
N GLU A 142 0.42 -2.94 -18.52
CA GLU A 142 -0.85 -3.67 -18.67
C GLU A 142 -2.08 -2.82 -18.30
N TRP A 143 -1.96 -1.95 -17.29
CA TRP A 143 -3.09 -1.12 -16.83
C TRP A 143 -3.18 0.22 -17.55
N GLN A 144 -2.14 0.61 -18.30
CA GLN A 144 -1.95 1.94 -18.88
C GLN A 144 -2.24 3.09 -17.89
N SER A 145 -2.06 2.84 -16.60
CA SER A 145 -2.42 3.73 -15.51
C SER A 145 -1.63 3.39 -14.24
N ILE A 146 -1.65 4.33 -13.29
CA ILE A 146 -1.19 4.08 -11.93
C ILE A 146 -2.22 3.18 -11.21
N GLY A 147 -1.77 2.29 -10.34
CA GLY A 147 -2.63 1.55 -9.42
C GLY A 147 -1.98 1.34 -8.05
N SER A 148 -2.82 1.12 -7.03
CA SER A 148 -2.36 0.83 -5.67
C SER A 148 -1.80 -0.59 -5.53
N LEU A 149 -1.17 -0.84 -4.38
CA LEU A 149 -0.82 -2.19 -3.96
C LEU A 149 -2.08 -3.06 -3.81
N GLN A 150 -3.17 -2.52 -3.27
CA GLN A 150 -4.41 -3.28 -3.12
C GLN A 150 -5.02 -3.71 -4.46
N ARG A 151 -4.92 -2.88 -5.51
CA ARG A 151 -5.33 -3.29 -6.86
C ARG A 151 -4.52 -4.50 -7.35
N ARG A 152 -3.20 -4.52 -7.08
CA ARG A 152 -2.37 -5.69 -7.37
C ARG A 152 -2.83 -6.91 -6.58
N LEU A 153 -3.04 -6.76 -5.26
CA LEU A 153 -3.45 -7.86 -4.38
C LEU A 153 -4.80 -8.43 -4.80
N ARG A 154 -5.76 -7.58 -5.19
CA ARG A 154 -7.04 -8.00 -5.77
C ARG A 154 -6.85 -8.83 -7.04
N ASN A 155 -6.01 -8.38 -7.98
CA ASN A 155 -5.72 -9.15 -9.19
C ASN A 155 -5.08 -10.51 -8.88
N CYS A 156 -4.24 -10.59 -7.84
CA CYS A 156 -3.67 -11.86 -7.37
C CYS A 156 -4.77 -12.80 -6.83
N LEU A 157 -5.66 -12.31 -5.94
CA LEU A 157 -6.77 -13.11 -5.41
C LEU A 157 -7.72 -13.59 -6.52
N ILE A 158 -8.07 -12.70 -7.46
CA ILE A 158 -8.89 -13.06 -8.63
C ILE A 158 -8.19 -14.13 -9.48
N GLY A 159 -6.87 -14.02 -9.69
CA GLY A 159 -6.08 -15.02 -10.41
C GLY A 159 -6.07 -16.39 -9.74
N MET A 160 -6.21 -16.45 -8.41
CA MET A 160 -6.37 -17.69 -7.64
C MET A 160 -7.84 -18.16 -7.55
N ARG A 161 -8.77 -17.44 -8.18
CA ARG A 161 -10.23 -17.63 -8.06
C ARG A 161 -10.70 -17.56 -6.61
N ALA A 162 -10.14 -16.61 -5.85
CA ALA A 162 -10.56 -16.26 -4.50
C ALA A 162 -11.38 -14.96 -4.52
N GLU A 163 -12.26 -14.78 -3.53
CA GLU A 163 -13.00 -13.53 -3.35
C GLU A 163 -12.05 -12.43 -2.84
N PRO A 164 -11.93 -11.30 -3.55
CA PRO A 164 -11.06 -10.21 -3.12
C PRO A 164 -11.70 -9.34 -2.03
N TYR A 165 -10.96 -9.01 -0.97
CA TYR A 165 -11.41 -8.07 0.07
C TYR A 165 -11.71 -6.68 -0.49
N ALA A 166 -12.53 -5.89 0.20
CA ALA A 166 -12.80 -4.50 -0.16
C ALA A 166 -11.53 -3.63 -0.07
N TYR A 167 -11.47 -2.53 -0.83
CA TYR A 167 -10.39 -1.57 -0.66
C TYR A 167 -10.41 -0.94 0.74
N GLY A 168 -9.23 -0.80 1.34
CA GLY A 168 -9.05 -0.31 2.71
C GLY A 168 -9.44 -1.32 3.80
N ALA A 169 -9.82 -2.55 3.45
CA ALA A 169 -10.18 -3.57 4.43
C ALA A 169 -8.99 -3.92 5.34
N PRO A 170 -9.21 -4.26 6.63
CA PRO A 170 -8.15 -4.62 7.57
C PRO A 170 -7.24 -5.75 7.08
N GLU A 171 -7.75 -6.70 6.30
CA GLU A 171 -7.02 -7.81 5.70
C GLU A 171 -5.95 -7.32 4.73
N TYR A 172 -6.30 -6.37 3.86
CA TYR A 172 -5.30 -5.78 2.96
C TYR A 172 -4.29 -4.93 3.72
N VAL A 173 -4.73 -4.10 4.67
CA VAL A 173 -3.77 -3.28 5.44
C VAL A 173 -2.79 -4.17 6.23
N SER A 174 -3.27 -5.28 6.77
CA SER A 174 -2.45 -6.29 7.45
C SER A 174 -1.47 -6.96 6.48
N LEU A 175 -1.94 -7.34 5.28
CA LEU A 175 -1.08 -7.91 4.25
C LEU A 175 -0.04 -6.91 3.75
N GLU A 176 -0.40 -5.65 3.51
CA GLU A 176 0.54 -4.57 3.17
C GLU A 176 1.61 -4.39 4.24
N LEU A 177 1.21 -4.38 5.52
CA LEU A 177 2.13 -4.27 6.65
C LEU A 177 3.14 -5.43 6.66
N TYR A 178 2.67 -6.65 6.42
CA TYR A 178 3.56 -7.82 6.31
C TYR A 178 4.50 -7.72 5.10
N LEU A 179 4.00 -7.30 3.94
CA LEU A 179 4.82 -7.14 2.73
C LEU A 179 5.88 -6.04 2.87
N MET A 180 5.56 -4.94 3.56
CA MET A 180 6.54 -3.90 3.90
C MET A 180 7.57 -4.41 4.91
N TRP A 181 7.18 -5.26 5.87
CA TRP A 181 8.11 -5.94 6.77
C TRP A 181 9.07 -6.90 6.06
N ARG A 182 8.57 -7.61 5.03
CA ARG A 182 9.42 -8.43 4.16
C ARG A 182 10.41 -7.61 3.35
N ALA A 183 9.99 -6.44 2.87
CA ALA A 183 10.82 -5.53 2.09
C ALA A 183 11.69 -4.58 2.94
N ARG A 184 11.77 -4.77 4.26
CA ARG A 184 12.58 -3.93 5.15
C ARG A 184 14.04 -3.88 4.68
N GLY A 185 14.62 -2.67 4.64
CA GLY A 185 15.97 -2.46 4.14
C GLY A 185 16.09 -2.38 2.60
N LEU A 186 15.02 -2.59 1.84
CA LEU A 186 14.99 -2.27 0.40
C LEU A 186 14.63 -0.79 0.20
N PRO A 187 15.09 -0.15 -0.89
CA PRO A 187 14.73 1.22 -1.19
C PRO A 187 13.25 1.36 -1.59
N VAL A 188 12.62 2.46 -1.19
CA VAL A 188 11.34 2.90 -1.74
C VAL A 188 11.54 3.33 -3.20
N GLU A 189 10.74 2.79 -4.11
CA GLU A 189 10.84 3.04 -5.57
C GLU A 189 9.64 3.84 -6.12
N THR A 190 8.55 3.99 -5.35
CA THR A 190 7.31 4.60 -5.84
C THR A 190 7.48 6.04 -6.37
N PRO A 191 6.75 6.43 -7.45
CA PRO A 191 6.01 5.54 -8.34
C PRO A 191 6.94 4.79 -9.29
N ALA A 192 6.91 3.45 -9.22
CA ALA A 192 7.70 2.61 -10.12
C ALA A 192 7.00 2.42 -11.47
N VAL A 193 7.73 1.89 -12.45
CA VAL A 193 7.18 1.38 -13.71
C VAL A 193 7.39 -0.13 -13.74
N ARG A 194 6.33 -0.89 -14.06
CA ARG A 194 6.36 -2.36 -14.18
C ARG A 194 5.56 -2.82 -15.41
N PRO A 195 5.86 -4.01 -15.97
CA PRO A 195 5.04 -4.63 -17.01
C PRO A 195 3.58 -4.85 -16.57
#